data_AF-A0A847YSS1-F1
#
_entry.id   AF-A0A847YSS1-F1
#
_cell.length_a   1.000
_cell.length_b   1.000
_cell.length_c   1.000
_cell.angle_alpha   90.00
_cell.angle_beta   90.00
_cell.angle_gamma   90.00
#
_symmetry.space_group_name_H-M   'P 1'
#
loop_
_entity.id
_entity.type
_entity.pdbx_description
1 polymer ?
#
loop_
_entity_poly.entity_id
_entity_poly.type
_entity_poly.pdbx_seq_one_letter_code
_entity_poly.pdbx_strand_id
1 'polypeptide(L)'
;ATAAALAEANFDSGVDVVYVASGQNFPDALGGAAAAAKLGGPVLLTRTDSLPAQTELTLTKLNPDHIVVLGGEKAVSEDVFDELEGYDEGIERLAGSDRYATSAAISADTFDSAKTVYIANGITFPDALSGAPVAASVDAPILLARADSLSQTVCDEINRLQPTKIVALGGTAAVSDSVLAAAQSCVTITPTIDAAATHELTTDEDGVKYNTGDVVTYSITVTNTSKVTLDVTVTDTAGLTYKLPKDVKPMLTPGASATFTAEYTITADDLGKTVTNTTTATGTAPSKAAVSKAVPLSWIAAPAAN
;
A
#
# COMPACT_ATOMS: atom_id res chain seq x y z
N ALA A 1 -5.07 -11.93 -35.17
CA ALA A 1 -4.01 -12.08 -36.19
C ALA A 1 -2.72 -11.40 -35.76
N THR A 2 -2.63 -10.06 -35.67
CA THR A 2 -1.39 -9.38 -35.23
C THR A 2 -0.97 -9.77 -33.81
N ALA A 3 -1.89 -9.74 -32.84
CA ALA A 3 -1.60 -10.15 -31.45
C ALA A 3 -1.12 -11.61 -31.38
N ALA A 4 -1.83 -12.53 -32.03
CA ALA A 4 -1.46 -13.93 -32.19
C ALA A 4 -0.03 -14.11 -32.76
N ALA A 5 0.28 -13.43 -33.88
CA ALA A 5 1.60 -13.52 -34.49
C ALA A 5 2.72 -12.95 -33.59
N LEU A 6 2.45 -11.88 -32.84
CA LEU A 6 3.40 -11.34 -31.87
C LEU A 6 3.61 -12.31 -30.71
N ALA A 7 2.55 -12.95 -30.21
CA ALA A 7 2.66 -13.91 -29.14
C ALA A 7 3.49 -15.13 -29.56
N GLU A 8 3.19 -15.74 -30.71
CA GLU A 8 3.96 -16.88 -31.23
C GLU A 8 5.43 -16.57 -31.53
N ALA A 9 5.75 -15.31 -31.85
CA ALA A 9 7.12 -14.90 -32.15
C ALA A 9 7.97 -14.60 -30.91
N ASN A 10 7.35 -14.33 -29.76
CA ASN A 10 8.03 -13.83 -28.56
C ASN A 10 7.86 -14.70 -27.32
N PHE A 11 6.97 -15.70 -27.36
CA PHE A 11 6.67 -16.58 -26.24
C PHE A 11 6.75 -18.03 -26.67
N ASP A 12 7.40 -18.84 -25.84
CA ASP A 12 7.49 -20.29 -26.01
C ASP A 12 6.22 -20.99 -25.50
N SER A 13 6.11 -22.30 -25.68
CA SER A 13 5.03 -23.11 -25.09
C SER A 13 5.23 -23.28 -23.58
N GLY A 14 4.14 -23.37 -22.81
CA GLY A 14 4.15 -23.39 -21.35
C GLY A 14 4.30 -22.01 -20.72
N VAL A 15 3.61 -21.00 -21.26
CA VAL A 15 3.59 -19.66 -20.62
C VAL A 15 2.78 -19.68 -19.34
N ASP A 16 3.29 -19.03 -18.30
CA ASP A 16 2.61 -18.97 -16.99
C ASP A 16 1.21 -18.33 -17.08
N VAL A 17 1.05 -17.31 -17.92
CA VAL A 17 -0.23 -16.59 -18.07
C VAL A 17 -0.44 -16.06 -19.49
N VAL A 18 -1.68 -16.11 -19.96
CA VAL A 18 -2.15 -15.41 -21.17
C VAL A 18 -3.32 -14.50 -20.79
N TYR A 19 -3.24 -13.23 -21.19
CA TYR A 19 -4.35 -12.31 -21.04
C TYR A 19 -5.19 -12.28 -22.31
N VAL A 20 -6.51 -12.32 -22.19
CA VAL A 20 -7.44 -12.23 -23.33
C VAL A 20 -8.36 -11.03 -23.17
N ALA A 21 -8.38 -10.14 -24.15
CA ALA A 21 -9.22 -8.94 -24.14
C ALA A 21 -10.01 -8.77 -25.45
N SER A 22 -11.07 -7.96 -25.41
CA SER A 22 -11.78 -7.58 -26.63
C SER A 22 -10.90 -6.73 -27.56
N GLY A 23 -10.79 -7.12 -28.83
CA GLY A 23 -10.09 -6.34 -29.86
C GLY A 23 -10.93 -5.22 -30.48
N GLN A 24 -12.21 -5.07 -30.11
CA GLN A 24 -13.16 -4.14 -30.77
C GLN A 24 -13.29 -2.80 -30.04
N ASN A 25 -13.23 -2.84 -28.71
CA ASN A 25 -13.23 -1.67 -27.83
C ASN A 25 -12.35 -2.05 -26.64
N PHE A 26 -11.11 -1.56 -26.62
CA PHE A 26 -10.01 -2.17 -25.86
C PHE A 26 -9.49 -1.33 -24.68
N PRO A 27 -10.33 -0.66 -23.85
CA PRO A 27 -9.82 0.00 -22.66
C PRO A 27 -9.25 -1.01 -21.65
N ASP A 28 -9.82 -2.22 -21.59
CA ASP A 28 -9.42 -3.26 -20.64
C ASP A 28 -8.06 -3.88 -21.03
N ALA A 29 -7.75 -3.94 -22.33
CA ALA A 29 -6.45 -4.40 -22.83
C ALA A 29 -5.28 -3.47 -22.43
N LEU A 30 -5.55 -2.19 -22.11
CA LEU A 30 -4.51 -1.22 -21.76
C LEU A 30 -3.97 -1.44 -20.34
N GLY A 31 -4.87 -1.66 -19.38
CA GLY A 31 -4.49 -2.12 -18.04
C GLY A 31 -3.83 -3.49 -18.11
N GLY A 32 -4.40 -4.37 -18.94
CA GLY A 32 -3.87 -5.69 -19.25
C GLY A 32 -2.44 -5.70 -19.79
N ALA A 33 -2.05 -4.74 -20.62
CA ALA A 33 -0.71 -4.71 -21.21
C ALA A 33 0.40 -4.53 -20.16
N ALA A 34 0.18 -3.69 -19.14
CA ALA A 34 1.14 -3.52 -18.06
C ALA A 34 1.20 -4.76 -17.15
N ALA A 35 0.04 -5.38 -16.88
CA ALA A 35 -0.06 -6.63 -16.12
C ALA A 35 0.62 -7.81 -16.84
N ALA A 36 0.31 -8.00 -18.13
CA ALA A 36 0.90 -9.01 -18.99
C ALA A 36 2.42 -8.87 -19.07
N ALA A 37 2.94 -7.66 -19.22
CA ALA A 37 4.37 -7.43 -19.22
C ALA A 37 5.03 -7.70 -17.85
N LYS A 38 4.34 -7.43 -16.74
CA LYS A 38 4.82 -7.72 -15.38
C LYS A 38 4.95 -9.23 -15.13
N LEU A 39 3.98 -10.01 -15.58
CA LEU A 39 3.95 -11.47 -15.41
C LEU A 39 4.61 -12.24 -16.56
N GLY A 40 5.11 -11.54 -17.60
CA GLY A 40 5.77 -12.19 -18.73
C GLY A 40 4.83 -13.00 -19.61
N GLY A 41 3.58 -12.58 -19.75
CA GLY A 41 2.56 -13.19 -20.60
C GLY A 41 2.17 -12.35 -21.82
N PRO A 42 1.62 -12.94 -22.89
CA PRO A 42 1.08 -12.20 -24.02
C PRO A 42 -0.35 -11.70 -23.73
N VAL A 43 -0.75 -10.64 -24.46
CA VAL A 43 -2.15 -10.25 -24.59
C VAL A 43 -2.67 -10.73 -25.95
N LEU A 44 -3.64 -11.63 -25.93
CA LEU A 44 -4.39 -12.07 -27.09
C LEU A 44 -5.72 -11.32 -27.20
N LEU A 45 -6.26 -11.28 -28.42
CA LEU A 45 -7.47 -10.52 -28.71
C LEU A 45 -8.58 -11.45 -29.21
N THR A 46 -9.79 -11.20 -28.73
CA THR A 46 -11.02 -11.86 -29.16
C THR A 46 -12.04 -10.87 -29.71
N ARG A 47 -13.12 -11.36 -30.34
CA ARG A 47 -14.33 -10.56 -30.57
C ARG A 47 -15.25 -10.72 -29.36
N THR A 48 -16.26 -9.88 -29.24
CA THR A 48 -17.19 -9.97 -28.11
C THR A 48 -17.90 -11.32 -28.05
N ASP A 49 -18.30 -11.88 -29.18
CA ASP A 49 -19.19 -13.04 -29.28
C ASP A 49 -18.57 -14.23 -30.05
N SER A 50 -17.27 -14.19 -30.33
CA SER A 50 -16.59 -15.31 -30.99
C SER A 50 -15.08 -15.26 -30.77
N LEU A 51 -14.47 -16.40 -30.45
CA LEU A 51 -13.02 -16.53 -30.47
C LEU A 51 -12.53 -16.64 -31.92
N PRO A 52 -11.56 -15.82 -32.36
CA PRO A 52 -11.01 -15.97 -33.70
C PRO A 52 -10.12 -17.21 -33.79
N ALA A 53 -10.24 -17.99 -34.87
CA ALA A 53 -9.42 -19.18 -35.14
C ALA A 53 -7.89 -18.99 -34.97
N GLN A 54 -7.37 -17.79 -35.25
CA GLN A 54 -5.94 -17.52 -35.01
C GLN A 54 -5.60 -17.42 -33.53
N THR A 55 -6.51 -16.90 -32.71
CA THR A 55 -6.35 -16.86 -31.25
C THR A 55 -6.42 -18.28 -30.68
N GLU A 56 -7.36 -19.11 -31.12
CA GLU A 56 -7.46 -20.55 -30.76
C GLU A 56 -6.16 -21.31 -31.06
N LEU A 57 -5.62 -21.15 -32.29
CA LEU A 57 -4.38 -21.79 -32.70
C LEU A 57 -3.19 -21.34 -31.85
N THR A 58 -3.13 -20.05 -31.53
CA THR A 58 -2.06 -19.52 -30.67
C THR A 58 -2.20 -20.01 -29.23
N LEU A 59 -3.40 -20.06 -28.65
CA LEU A 59 -3.63 -20.63 -27.31
C LEU A 59 -3.19 -22.09 -27.26
N THR A 60 -3.53 -22.88 -28.28
CA THR A 60 -3.11 -24.30 -28.38
C THR A 60 -1.59 -24.44 -28.40
N LYS A 61 -0.88 -23.56 -29.12
CA LYS A 61 0.60 -23.60 -29.21
C LYS A 61 1.27 -23.13 -27.91
N LEU A 62 0.76 -22.03 -27.35
CA LEU A 62 1.29 -21.46 -26.12
C LEU A 62 1.04 -22.37 -24.93
N ASN A 63 -0.04 -23.17 -24.92
CA ASN A 63 -0.39 -24.09 -23.84
C ASN A 63 -0.22 -23.41 -22.46
N PRO A 64 -1.00 -22.36 -22.18
CA PRO A 64 -0.81 -21.55 -20.99
C PRO A 64 -1.17 -22.31 -19.72
N ASP A 65 -0.48 -22.02 -18.62
CA ASP A 65 -0.85 -22.53 -17.29
C ASP A 65 -2.09 -21.81 -16.74
N HIS A 66 -2.29 -20.55 -17.13
CA HIS A 66 -3.44 -19.76 -16.72
C HIS A 66 -3.91 -18.76 -17.80
N ILE A 67 -5.22 -18.57 -17.93
CA ILE A 67 -5.83 -17.55 -18.79
C ILE A 67 -6.62 -16.54 -17.94
N VAL A 68 -6.33 -15.26 -18.18
CA VAL A 68 -7.04 -14.14 -17.55
C VAL A 68 -7.82 -13.36 -18.59
N VAL A 69 -9.14 -13.37 -18.49
CA VAL A 69 -10.06 -12.63 -19.34
C VAL A 69 -10.26 -11.22 -18.79
N LEU A 70 -9.98 -10.22 -19.62
CA LEU A 70 -10.04 -8.81 -19.27
C LEU A 70 -11.33 -8.18 -19.79
N GLY A 71 -12.14 -7.68 -18.85
CA GLY A 71 -13.42 -7.04 -19.13
C GLY A 71 -14.63 -7.94 -18.87
N GLY A 72 -15.78 -7.29 -18.65
CA GLY A 72 -17.03 -7.99 -18.39
C GLY A 72 -17.64 -8.64 -19.65
N GLU A 73 -18.78 -9.29 -19.47
CA GLU A 73 -19.52 -10.01 -20.53
C GLU A 73 -19.81 -9.18 -21.80
N LYS A 74 -19.93 -7.86 -21.66
CA LYS A 74 -20.15 -6.96 -22.81
C LYS A 74 -18.90 -6.78 -23.69
N ALA A 75 -17.72 -7.06 -23.14
CA ALA A 75 -16.45 -6.98 -23.85
C ALA A 75 -16.09 -8.36 -24.42
N VAL A 76 -16.21 -9.40 -23.59
CA VAL A 76 -15.98 -10.82 -23.91
C VAL A 76 -17.15 -11.61 -23.34
N SER A 77 -18.03 -12.15 -24.19
CA SER A 77 -19.24 -12.85 -23.78
C SER A 77 -18.95 -14.08 -22.92
N GLU A 78 -19.99 -14.62 -22.31
CA GLU A 78 -19.87 -15.90 -21.59
C GLU A 78 -19.59 -17.05 -22.55
N ASP A 79 -20.19 -17.08 -23.74
CA ASP A 79 -19.88 -18.10 -24.75
C ASP A 79 -18.38 -18.15 -25.11
N VAL A 80 -17.72 -16.99 -25.21
CA VAL A 80 -16.27 -16.91 -25.47
C VAL A 80 -15.46 -17.31 -24.23
N PHE A 81 -15.96 -17.01 -23.03
CA PHE A 81 -15.31 -17.41 -21.79
C PHE A 81 -15.35 -18.94 -21.63
N ASP A 82 -16.51 -19.56 -21.83
CA ASP A 82 -16.69 -21.02 -21.83
C ASP A 82 -15.82 -21.70 -22.90
N GLU A 83 -15.65 -21.07 -24.07
CA GLU A 83 -14.73 -21.56 -25.11
C GLU A 83 -13.26 -21.51 -24.65
N LEU A 84 -12.87 -20.51 -23.85
CA LEU A 84 -11.52 -20.37 -23.31
C LEU A 84 -11.22 -21.41 -22.22
N GLU A 85 -12.23 -21.92 -21.49
CA GLU A 85 -12.07 -23.00 -20.51
C GLU A 85 -11.51 -24.29 -21.14
N GLY A 86 -11.68 -24.46 -22.46
CA GLY A 86 -11.06 -25.57 -23.20
C GLY A 86 -9.53 -25.52 -23.26
N TYR A 87 -8.91 -24.41 -22.87
CA TYR A 87 -7.46 -24.19 -22.88
C TYR A 87 -6.85 -24.05 -21.49
N ASP A 88 -7.65 -23.78 -20.45
CA ASP A 88 -7.28 -23.72 -19.03
C ASP A 88 -8.55 -24.00 -18.18
N GLU A 89 -8.51 -24.97 -17.27
CA GLU A 89 -9.65 -25.36 -16.44
C GLU A 89 -9.95 -24.36 -15.30
N GLY A 90 -9.11 -23.34 -15.10
CA GLY A 90 -9.18 -22.39 -14.00
C GLY A 90 -9.16 -20.93 -14.42
N ILE A 91 -9.68 -20.58 -15.59
CA ILE A 91 -9.63 -19.20 -16.09
C ILE A 91 -10.30 -18.20 -15.15
N GLU A 92 -9.77 -16.98 -15.11
CA GLU A 92 -10.32 -15.88 -14.30
C GLU A 92 -10.84 -14.74 -15.17
N ARG A 93 -11.92 -14.09 -14.75
CA ARG A 93 -12.41 -12.84 -15.36
C ARG A 93 -12.13 -11.65 -14.45
N LEU A 94 -11.28 -10.74 -14.91
CA LEU A 94 -11.06 -9.44 -14.27
C LEU A 94 -11.95 -8.37 -14.90
N ALA A 95 -13.02 -7.99 -14.18
CA ALA A 95 -14.00 -7.03 -14.66
C ALA A 95 -14.54 -6.15 -13.53
N GLY A 96 -14.84 -4.90 -13.86
CA GLY A 96 -15.57 -3.97 -13.00
C GLY A 96 -16.90 -3.51 -13.61
N SER A 97 -17.64 -2.70 -12.86
CA SER A 97 -18.90 -2.09 -13.32
C SER A 97 -18.70 -1.13 -14.51
N ASP A 98 -17.49 -0.60 -14.66
CA ASP A 98 -17.03 0.18 -15.80
C ASP A 98 -15.52 -0.03 -16.01
N ARG A 99 -14.98 0.58 -17.07
CA ARG A 99 -13.56 0.50 -17.44
C ARG A 99 -12.59 0.98 -16.35
N TYR A 100 -13.03 1.88 -15.47
CA TYR A 100 -12.19 2.40 -14.40
C TYR A 100 -12.09 1.34 -13.29
N ALA A 101 -13.22 0.74 -12.93
CA ALA A 101 -13.27 -0.39 -12.02
C ALA A 101 -12.53 -1.62 -12.59
N THR A 102 -12.64 -1.92 -13.88
CA THR A 102 -11.83 -2.98 -14.52
C THR A 102 -10.34 -2.70 -14.40
N SER A 103 -9.88 -1.47 -14.67
CA SER A 103 -8.46 -1.13 -14.50
C SER A 103 -7.96 -1.28 -13.06
N ALA A 104 -8.83 -0.99 -12.08
CA ALA A 104 -8.52 -1.20 -10.68
C ALA A 104 -8.47 -2.70 -10.32
N ALA A 105 -9.36 -3.52 -10.86
CA ALA A 105 -9.37 -4.97 -10.66
C ALA A 105 -8.10 -5.62 -11.24
N ILE A 106 -7.70 -5.23 -12.46
CA ILE A 106 -6.45 -5.70 -13.08
C ILE A 106 -5.23 -5.31 -12.23
N SER A 107 -5.22 -4.09 -11.71
CA SER A 107 -4.15 -3.63 -10.83
C SER A 107 -4.11 -4.41 -9.50
N ALA A 108 -5.28 -4.69 -8.92
CA ALA A 108 -5.42 -5.40 -7.67
C ALA A 108 -4.93 -6.85 -7.74
N ASP A 109 -5.23 -7.52 -8.84
CA ASP A 109 -4.79 -8.89 -9.13
C ASP A 109 -3.27 -8.98 -9.32
N THR A 110 -2.70 -8.08 -10.13
CA THR A 110 -1.31 -8.23 -10.58
C THR A 110 -0.27 -7.52 -9.69
N PHE A 111 -0.65 -6.48 -8.93
CA PHE A 111 0.29 -5.64 -8.18
C PHE A 111 -0.06 -5.60 -6.69
N ASP A 112 0.70 -6.28 -5.84
CA ASP A 112 0.56 -6.17 -4.38
C ASP A 112 0.82 -4.74 -3.87
N SER A 113 1.80 -4.06 -4.48
CA SER A 113 2.14 -2.66 -4.23
C SER A 113 2.87 -2.09 -5.44
N ALA A 114 2.90 -0.76 -5.57
CA ALA A 114 3.62 -0.11 -6.66
C ALA A 114 4.29 1.17 -6.19
N LYS A 115 5.57 1.40 -6.54
CA LYS A 115 6.25 2.67 -6.24
C LYS A 115 5.70 3.82 -7.07
N THR A 116 5.32 3.52 -8.31
CA THR A 116 4.75 4.44 -9.28
C THR A 116 3.39 3.92 -9.73
N VAL A 117 2.40 4.81 -9.85
CA VAL A 117 1.13 4.54 -10.53
C VAL A 117 0.99 5.48 -11.71
N TYR A 118 0.64 4.94 -12.87
CA TYR A 118 0.32 5.73 -14.06
C TYR A 118 -1.19 5.92 -14.18
N ILE A 119 -1.64 7.14 -14.41
CA ILE A 119 -3.03 7.49 -14.66
C ILE A 119 -3.18 7.86 -16.13
N ALA A 120 -4.08 7.17 -16.84
CA ALA A 120 -4.36 7.44 -18.24
C ALA A 120 -5.84 7.76 -18.48
N ASN A 121 -6.14 8.46 -19.57
CA ASN A 121 -7.53 8.71 -19.95
C ASN A 121 -8.20 7.40 -20.42
N GLY A 122 -9.30 7.03 -19.77
CA GLY A 122 -10.04 5.80 -20.10
C GLY A 122 -10.95 5.92 -21.32
N ILE A 123 -11.11 7.10 -21.92
CA ILE A 123 -11.95 7.35 -23.10
C ILE A 123 -11.11 7.43 -24.37
N THR A 124 -10.01 8.20 -24.34
CA THR A 124 -9.04 8.33 -25.43
C THR A 124 -7.70 7.78 -24.98
N PHE A 125 -7.22 6.72 -25.62
CA PHE A 125 -6.10 5.92 -25.11
C PHE A 125 -4.78 5.95 -25.92
N PRO A 126 -4.44 6.98 -26.74
CA PRO A 126 -3.12 7.01 -27.38
C PRO A 126 -1.98 7.13 -26.35
N ASP A 127 -2.24 7.84 -25.24
CA ASP A 127 -1.27 8.04 -24.17
C ASP A 127 -1.11 6.79 -23.30
N ALA A 128 -2.20 6.06 -23.05
CA ALA A 128 -2.14 4.77 -22.37
C ALA A 128 -1.35 3.74 -23.18
N LEU A 129 -1.60 3.67 -24.49
CA LEU A 129 -0.91 2.73 -25.38
C LEU A 129 0.59 3.01 -25.47
N SER A 130 0.98 4.28 -25.56
CA SER A 130 2.40 4.67 -25.58
C SER A 130 3.07 4.59 -24.21
N GLY A 131 2.30 4.70 -23.12
CA GLY A 131 2.77 4.60 -21.75
C GLY A 131 2.91 3.16 -21.22
N ALA A 132 2.23 2.17 -21.80
CA ALA A 132 2.26 0.78 -21.35
C ALA A 132 3.68 0.19 -21.23
N PRO A 133 4.59 0.34 -22.21
CA PRO A 133 5.97 -0.14 -22.07
C PRO A 133 6.74 0.54 -20.93
N VAL A 134 6.47 1.83 -20.67
CA VAL A 134 7.12 2.56 -19.58
C VAL A 134 6.61 2.04 -18.24
N ALA A 135 5.30 1.86 -18.09
CA ALA A 135 4.68 1.33 -16.89
C ALA A 135 5.21 -0.08 -16.58
N ALA A 136 5.27 -0.95 -17.60
CA ALA A 136 5.87 -2.28 -17.51
C ALA A 136 7.34 -2.24 -17.06
N SER A 137 8.14 -1.31 -17.58
CA SER A 137 9.58 -1.23 -17.27
C SER A 137 9.90 -0.88 -15.81
N VAL A 138 8.90 -0.41 -15.05
CA VAL A 138 9.05 -0.03 -13.64
C VAL A 138 8.05 -0.75 -12.73
N ASP A 139 7.48 -1.88 -13.18
CA ASP A 139 6.49 -2.68 -12.45
C ASP A 139 5.33 -1.82 -11.91
N ALA A 140 4.78 -0.95 -12.75
CA ALA A 140 3.71 -0.03 -12.38
C ALA A 140 2.39 -0.37 -13.07
N PRO A 141 1.25 -0.29 -12.36
CA PRO A 141 -0.05 -0.40 -12.98
C PRO A 141 -0.41 0.88 -13.75
N ILE A 142 -1.28 0.71 -14.75
CA ILE A 142 -2.00 1.80 -15.42
C ILE A 142 -3.44 1.78 -14.94
N LEU A 143 -3.83 2.82 -14.20
CA LEU A 143 -5.21 3.04 -13.79
C LEU A 143 -5.88 4.06 -14.72
N LEU A 144 -7.15 3.84 -15.03
CA LEU A 144 -7.89 4.71 -15.93
C LEU A 144 -8.66 5.77 -15.15
N ALA A 145 -8.75 6.97 -15.71
CA ALA A 145 -9.57 8.07 -15.20
C ALA A 145 -10.33 8.77 -16.32
N ARG A 146 -11.31 9.60 -15.97
CA ARG A 146 -11.83 10.62 -16.90
C ARG A 146 -10.85 11.79 -16.93
N ALA A 147 -10.99 12.66 -17.94
CA ALA A 147 -10.12 13.82 -18.07
C ALA A 147 -10.17 14.76 -16.86
N ASP A 148 -11.32 14.86 -16.21
CA ASP A 148 -11.61 15.84 -15.16
C ASP A 148 -12.03 15.21 -13.81
N SER A 149 -12.16 13.88 -13.76
CA SER A 149 -12.67 13.17 -12.59
C SER A 149 -12.01 11.81 -12.37
N LEU A 150 -11.75 11.52 -11.10
CA LEU A 150 -11.24 10.24 -10.62
C LEU A 150 -12.37 9.49 -9.93
N SER A 151 -12.57 8.22 -10.27
CA SER A 151 -13.58 7.38 -9.61
C SER A 151 -13.12 6.97 -8.22
N GLN A 152 -14.08 6.75 -7.30
CA GLN A 152 -13.74 6.28 -5.95
C GLN A 152 -13.00 4.94 -5.99
N THR A 153 -13.40 4.02 -6.87
CA THR A 153 -12.74 2.71 -7.03
C THR A 153 -11.27 2.84 -7.42
N VAL A 154 -10.91 3.79 -8.29
CA VAL A 154 -9.51 4.05 -8.63
C VAL A 154 -8.77 4.71 -7.46
N CYS A 155 -9.45 5.58 -6.71
CA CYS A 155 -8.90 6.18 -5.51
C CYS A 155 -8.57 5.13 -4.43
N ASP A 156 -9.48 4.18 -4.21
CA ASP A 156 -9.30 3.07 -3.27
C ASP A 156 -8.12 2.19 -3.69
N GLU A 157 -7.97 1.94 -4.99
CA GLU A 157 -6.85 1.17 -5.52
C GLU A 157 -5.51 1.90 -5.39
N ILE A 158 -5.46 3.20 -5.66
CA ILE A 158 -4.28 4.03 -5.38
C ILE A 158 -3.93 3.96 -3.90
N ASN A 159 -4.94 4.01 -3.03
CA ASN A 159 -4.73 3.88 -1.59
C ASN A 159 -4.21 2.49 -1.21
N ARG A 160 -4.69 1.40 -1.83
CA ARG A 160 -4.17 0.04 -1.58
C ARG A 160 -2.69 -0.07 -1.96
N LEU A 161 -2.32 0.44 -3.14
CA LEU A 161 -0.97 0.36 -3.68
C LEU A 161 0.07 1.19 -2.89
N GLN A 162 -0.38 2.24 -2.19
CA GLN A 162 0.46 3.19 -1.44
C GLN A 162 1.66 3.71 -2.25
N PRO A 163 1.45 4.30 -3.44
CA PRO A 163 2.54 4.74 -4.31
C PRO A 163 3.27 5.97 -3.77
N THR A 164 4.57 6.04 -4.06
CA THR A 164 5.40 7.21 -3.80
C THR A 164 5.37 8.24 -4.93
N LYS A 165 4.89 7.82 -6.11
CA LYS A 165 4.84 8.65 -7.32
C LYS A 165 3.58 8.34 -8.11
N ILE A 166 2.88 9.37 -8.57
CA ILE A 166 1.75 9.26 -9.48
C ILE A 166 2.07 10.07 -10.73
N VAL A 167 1.87 9.49 -11.91
CA VAL A 167 2.22 10.09 -13.20
C VAL A 167 1.00 10.09 -14.11
N ALA A 168 0.63 11.25 -14.64
CA ALA A 168 -0.35 11.35 -15.71
C ALA A 168 0.31 10.97 -17.06
N LEU A 169 -0.35 10.09 -17.81
CA LEU A 169 -0.03 9.80 -19.21
C LEU A 169 -0.87 10.72 -20.10
N GLY A 170 -0.19 11.67 -20.76
CA GLY A 170 -0.82 12.69 -21.59
C GLY A 170 -0.77 14.08 -20.96
N GLY A 171 -1.20 15.09 -21.73
CA GLY A 171 -1.33 16.46 -21.24
C GLY A 171 -2.57 16.67 -20.37
N THR A 172 -2.76 17.89 -19.86
CA THR A 172 -3.89 18.24 -18.97
C THR A 172 -5.27 18.10 -19.60
N ALA A 173 -5.36 18.04 -20.93
CA ALA A 173 -6.60 17.72 -21.64
C ALA A 173 -6.96 16.22 -21.58
N ALA A 174 -5.97 15.34 -21.43
CA ALA A 174 -6.17 13.90 -21.26
C ALA A 174 -6.39 13.56 -19.78
N VAL A 175 -5.58 14.12 -18.88
CA VAL A 175 -5.68 13.95 -17.43
C VAL A 175 -5.38 15.28 -16.78
N SER A 176 -6.38 15.95 -16.23
CA SER A 176 -6.24 17.29 -15.66
C SER A 176 -5.39 17.29 -14.37
N ASP A 177 -4.88 18.47 -14.02
CA ASP A 177 -4.19 18.67 -12.74
C ASP A 177 -5.10 18.37 -11.55
N SER A 178 -6.42 18.58 -11.68
CA SER A 178 -7.39 18.23 -10.64
C SER A 178 -7.50 16.73 -10.42
N VAL A 179 -7.41 15.92 -11.49
CA VAL A 179 -7.37 14.45 -11.37
C VAL A 179 -6.07 14.01 -10.69
N LEU A 180 -4.94 14.62 -11.04
CA LEU A 180 -3.65 14.26 -10.42
C LEU A 180 -3.62 14.66 -8.93
N ALA A 181 -4.17 15.82 -8.58
CA ALA A 181 -4.31 16.25 -7.19
C ALA A 181 -5.27 15.33 -6.41
N ALA A 182 -6.40 14.92 -7.02
CA ALA A 182 -7.31 13.95 -6.41
C ALA A 182 -6.62 12.61 -6.17
N ALA A 183 -5.88 12.09 -7.16
CA ALA A 183 -5.11 10.84 -7.05
C ALA A 183 -4.08 10.89 -5.91
N GLN A 184 -3.39 12.02 -5.74
CA GLN A 184 -2.47 12.23 -4.62
C GLN A 184 -3.18 12.21 -3.27
N SER A 185 -4.39 12.78 -3.19
CA SER A 185 -5.18 12.80 -1.96
C SER A 185 -5.76 11.44 -1.56
N CYS A 186 -5.79 10.47 -2.49
CA CYS A 186 -6.24 9.11 -2.23
C CYS A 186 -5.30 8.33 -1.30
N VAL A 187 -4.00 8.65 -1.32
CA VAL A 187 -3.00 7.96 -0.51
C VAL A 187 -3.18 8.34 0.96
N THR A 188 -3.96 7.54 1.68
CA THR A 188 -4.16 7.67 3.12
C THR A 188 -3.01 6.97 3.81
N ILE A 189 -2.13 7.76 4.43
CA ILE A 189 -1.05 7.22 5.25
C ILE A 189 -1.64 6.84 6.60
N THR A 190 -1.69 5.54 6.90
CA THR A 190 -1.92 5.07 8.28
C THR A 190 -0.57 5.05 8.99
N PRO A 191 -0.28 6.01 9.89
CA PRO A 191 0.99 6.01 10.60
C PRO A 191 1.08 4.80 11.54
N THR A 192 2.29 4.29 11.71
CA THR A 192 2.65 3.22 12.65
C THR A 192 3.86 3.66 13.47
N ILE A 193 3.84 3.29 14.75
CA ILE A 193 4.94 3.51 15.69
C ILE A 193 5.20 2.23 16.48
N ASP A 194 6.44 2.06 16.94
CA ASP A 194 6.75 1.21 18.08
C ASP A 194 7.16 2.08 19.27
N ALA A 195 6.87 1.61 20.48
CA ALA A 195 7.20 2.30 21.71
C ALA A 195 7.46 1.29 22.82
N ALA A 196 8.56 1.47 23.53
CA ALA A 196 8.99 0.65 24.65
C ALA A 196 9.43 1.53 25.82
N ALA A 197 9.24 1.02 27.04
CA ALA A 197 9.55 1.74 28.26
C ALA A 197 10.58 1.01 29.13
N THR A 198 11.44 1.79 29.78
CA THR A 198 12.38 1.32 30.80
C THR A 198 12.36 2.26 32.01
N HIS A 199 12.87 1.80 33.15
CA HIS A 199 13.06 2.65 34.33
C HIS A 199 14.41 2.33 34.99
N GLU A 200 15.05 3.34 35.56
CA GLU A 200 16.28 3.20 36.32
C GLU A 200 16.26 4.12 37.55
N LEU A 201 16.90 3.68 38.64
CA LEU A 201 17.12 4.51 39.83
C LEU A 201 18.37 5.35 39.62
N THR A 202 18.29 6.66 39.87
CA THR A 202 19.41 7.59 39.64
C THR A 202 20.11 8.03 40.93
N THR A 203 19.62 7.60 42.09
CA THR A 203 20.22 7.85 43.40
C THR A 203 20.16 6.57 44.23
N ASP A 204 21.33 6.01 44.56
CA ASP A 204 21.49 5.08 45.68
C ASP A 204 22.73 5.51 46.48
N GLU A 205 22.56 5.85 47.76
CA GLU A 205 23.67 6.05 48.69
C GLU A 205 23.80 4.86 49.68
N ASP A 206 22.73 4.07 49.86
CA ASP A 206 22.60 3.11 50.97
C ASP A 206 22.46 1.63 50.53
N GLY A 207 22.53 1.31 49.24
CA GLY A 207 22.42 -0.07 48.72
C GLY A 207 21.03 -0.72 48.84
N VAL A 208 20.04 -0.03 49.40
CA VAL A 208 18.60 -0.39 49.39
C VAL A 208 17.92 0.38 48.27
N LYS A 209 17.27 -0.31 47.34
CA LYS A 209 16.60 0.30 46.18
C LYS A 209 15.18 0.75 46.51
N TYR A 210 14.77 1.92 46.01
CA TYR A 210 13.39 2.43 46.00
C TYR A 210 12.86 2.94 47.35
N ASN A 211 13.65 3.73 48.07
CA ASN A 211 13.25 4.42 49.31
C ASN A 211 12.55 5.76 49.04
N THR A 212 11.83 6.28 50.04
CA THR A 212 11.27 7.64 49.99
C THR A 212 12.36 8.67 49.71
N GLY A 213 12.18 9.49 48.69
CA GLY A 213 13.14 10.50 48.25
C GLY A 213 14.02 10.07 47.08
N ASP A 214 14.12 8.77 46.78
CA ASP A 214 14.84 8.29 45.59
C ASP A 214 14.16 8.81 44.32
N VAL A 215 14.97 9.09 43.30
CA VAL A 215 14.47 9.49 41.98
C VAL A 215 14.51 8.30 41.03
N VAL A 216 13.34 7.93 40.54
CA VAL A 216 13.17 6.98 39.44
C VAL A 216 13.09 7.75 38.14
N THR A 217 14.00 7.47 37.21
CA THR A 217 13.96 8.02 35.86
C THR A 217 13.28 7.02 34.94
N TYR A 218 12.16 7.42 34.35
CA TYR A 218 11.47 6.69 33.31
C TYR A 218 11.97 7.10 31.93
N SER A 219 12.17 6.14 31.06
CA SER A 219 12.52 6.37 29.65
C SER A 219 11.52 5.69 28.73
N ILE A 220 11.01 6.43 27.74
CA ILE A 220 10.17 5.91 26.65
C ILE A 220 10.93 6.10 25.34
N THR A 221 11.29 5.00 24.68
CA THR A 221 11.84 5.05 23.32
C THR A 221 10.72 4.83 22.33
N VAL A 222 10.50 5.81 21.45
CA VAL A 222 9.53 5.74 20.35
C VAL A 222 10.29 5.61 19.04
N THR A 223 9.93 4.62 18.23
CA THR A 223 10.48 4.37 16.89
C THR A 223 9.40 4.60 15.85
N ASN A 224 9.72 5.43 14.85
CA ASN A 224 8.83 5.59 13.70
C ASN A 224 8.99 4.39 12.75
N THR A 225 7.98 3.53 12.70
CA THR A 225 7.92 2.38 11.78
C THR A 225 7.14 2.68 10.50
N SER A 226 6.68 3.93 10.34
CA SER A 226 5.95 4.39 9.16
C SER A 226 6.86 4.66 7.97
N LYS A 227 6.26 4.78 6.77
CA LYS A 227 6.94 5.27 5.56
C LYS A 227 7.07 6.80 5.48
N VAL A 228 6.49 7.54 6.42
CA VAL A 228 6.54 9.01 6.46
C VAL A 228 7.11 9.53 7.76
N THR A 229 7.61 10.76 7.73
CA THR A 229 8.05 11.47 8.94
C THR A 229 6.86 11.71 9.87
N LEU A 230 7.03 11.46 11.18
CA LEU A 230 6.01 11.69 12.20
C LEU A 230 6.45 12.74 13.20
N ASP A 231 5.52 13.60 13.63
CA ASP A 231 5.66 14.42 14.83
C ASP A 231 5.22 13.60 16.05
N VAL A 232 6.15 13.37 16.97
CA VAL A 232 5.97 12.44 18.10
C VAL A 232 5.82 13.18 19.42
N THR A 233 4.82 12.78 20.20
CA THR A 233 4.57 13.24 21.55
C THR A 233 4.38 12.05 22.50
N VAL A 234 4.73 12.24 23.77
CA VAL A 234 4.47 11.26 24.84
C VAL A 234 3.68 11.97 25.93
N THR A 235 2.49 11.45 26.24
CA THR A 235 1.63 11.95 27.31
C THR A 235 1.47 10.92 28.41
N ASP A 236 1.17 11.37 29.61
CA ASP A 236 1.01 10.52 30.78
C ASP A 236 -0.34 10.84 31.46
N THR A 237 -1.10 9.79 31.76
CA THR A 237 -2.38 9.88 32.48
C THR A 237 -2.21 10.21 33.97
N ALA A 238 -1.07 9.87 34.56
CA ALA A 238 -0.69 10.19 35.93
C ALA A 238 -0.09 11.60 36.09
N GLY A 239 0.07 12.35 34.99
CA GLY A 239 0.52 13.75 35.02
C GLY A 239 2.03 13.96 35.04
N LEU A 240 2.86 12.92 34.87
CA LEU A 240 4.30 13.12 34.65
C LEU A 240 4.55 13.79 33.30
N THR A 241 5.53 14.70 33.28
CA THR A 241 5.92 15.40 32.06
C THR A 241 7.17 14.76 31.47
N TYR A 242 7.01 14.07 30.34
CA TYR A 242 8.11 13.49 29.57
C TYR A 242 8.79 14.55 28.69
N LYS A 243 10.12 14.61 28.75
CA LYS A 243 10.93 15.60 28.04
C LYS A 243 11.88 14.90 27.06
N LEU A 244 12.00 15.46 25.86
CA LEU A 244 13.06 15.12 24.92
C LEU A 244 14.37 15.82 25.32
N PRO A 245 15.53 15.17 25.12
CA PRO A 245 16.81 15.86 25.13
C PRO A 245 16.81 17.00 24.10
N LYS A 246 17.47 18.12 24.42
CA LYS A 246 17.44 19.36 23.60
C LYS A 246 17.90 19.16 22.15
N ASP A 247 18.77 18.18 21.92
CA ASP A 247 19.36 17.89 20.61
C ASP A 247 18.50 16.94 19.75
N VAL A 248 17.44 16.36 20.32
CA VAL A 248 16.54 15.43 19.64
C VAL A 248 15.27 16.15 19.21
N LYS A 249 14.93 16.07 17.92
CA LYS A 249 13.68 16.65 17.38
C LYS A 249 12.51 15.66 17.54
N PRO A 250 11.29 16.15 17.79
CA PRO A 250 10.10 15.30 17.85
C PRO A 250 9.72 14.74 16.46
N MET A 251 10.25 15.32 15.38
CA MET A 251 10.06 14.84 14.01
C MET A 251 10.98 13.65 13.71
N LEU A 252 10.42 12.45 13.70
CA LEU A 252 11.12 11.21 13.37
C LEU A 252 10.92 10.85 11.90
N THR A 253 11.99 10.79 11.12
CA THR A 253 11.96 10.20 9.77
C THR A 253 11.70 8.67 9.86
N PRO A 254 11.29 8.00 8.77
CA PRO A 254 11.15 6.54 8.75
C PRO A 254 12.37 5.82 9.34
N GLY A 255 12.15 4.92 10.30
CA GLY A 255 13.18 4.16 11.01
C GLY A 255 13.92 4.92 12.13
N ALA A 256 13.72 6.23 12.28
CA ALA A 256 14.35 6.99 13.37
C ALA A 256 13.65 6.74 14.71
N SER A 257 14.39 6.92 15.80
CA SER A 257 13.90 6.79 17.17
C SER A 257 14.24 8.01 18.03
N ALA A 258 13.42 8.28 19.04
CA ALA A 258 13.70 9.25 20.09
C ALA A 258 13.37 8.67 21.46
N THR A 259 14.15 9.07 22.46
CA THR A 259 13.93 8.70 23.87
C THR A 259 13.47 9.91 24.66
N PHE A 260 12.33 9.76 25.33
CA PHE A 260 11.74 10.75 26.23
C PHE A 260 11.98 10.32 27.67
N THR A 261 12.37 11.25 28.54
CA THR A 261 12.62 10.95 29.96
C THR A 261 11.70 11.75 30.88
N ALA A 262 11.26 11.13 31.97
CA ALA A 262 10.58 11.78 33.08
C ALA A 262 11.18 11.29 34.40
N GLU A 263 11.10 12.11 35.44
CA GLU A 263 11.57 11.76 36.78
C GLU A 263 10.39 11.70 37.73
N TYR A 264 10.44 10.75 38.67
CA TYR A 264 9.49 10.62 39.76
C TYR A 264 10.22 10.39 41.07
N THR A 265 9.88 11.21 42.06
CA THR A 265 10.39 11.06 43.42
C THR A 265 9.46 10.15 44.20
N ILE A 266 10.03 9.08 44.76
CA ILE A 266 9.28 8.12 45.58
C ILE A 266 8.79 8.81 46.86
N THR A 267 7.52 8.60 47.18
CA THR A 267 6.87 9.14 48.37
C THR A 267 6.67 8.05 49.43
N ALA A 268 6.42 8.46 50.68
CA ALA A 268 6.13 7.51 51.75
C ALA A 268 4.89 6.64 51.47
N ASP A 269 3.96 7.13 50.66
CA ASP A 269 2.74 6.40 50.30
C ASP A 269 3.00 5.26 49.29
N ASP A 270 4.14 5.27 48.60
CA ASP A 270 4.48 4.26 47.59
C ASP A 270 5.09 3.00 48.22
N LEU A 271 5.65 3.11 49.43
CA LEU A 271 6.35 2.01 50.10
C LEU A 271 5.45 0.77 50.27
N GLY A 272 6.00 -0.39 49.94
CA GLY A 272 5.29 -1.67 49.98
C GLY A 272 4.21 -1.85 48.91
N LYS A 273 4.08 -0.93 47.95
CA LYS A 273 3.12 -1.02 46.84
C LYS A 273 3.82 -1.21 45.50
N THR A 274 3.07 -1.74 44.54
CA THR A 274 3.44 -1.69 43.12
C THR A 274 3.06 -0.33 42.57
N VAL A 275 4.04 0.43 42.09
CA VAL A 275 3.80 1.69 41.39
C VAL A 275 3.62 1.37 39.91
N THR A 276 2.46 1.74 39.37
CA THR A 276 2.13 1.56 37.95
C THR A 276 1.94 2.91 37.30
N ASN A 277 2.48 3.07 36.10
CA ASN A 277 2.27 4.21 35.25
C ASN A 277 1.90 3.73 33.84
N THR A 278 1.05 4.46 33.12
CA THR A 278 0.76 4.19 31.71
C THR A 278 0.88 5.47 30.91
N THR A 279 1.85 5.49 30.01
CA THR A 279 2.07 6.58 29.08
C THR A 279 1.45 6.25 27.72
N THR A 280 1.22 7.25 26.91
CA THR A 280 0.77 7.09 25.53
C THR A 280 1.75 7.81 24.60
N ALA A 281 2.42 7.05 23.75
CA ALA A 281 3.18 7.60 22.64
C ALA A 281 2.23 7.86 21.47
N THR A 282 2.28 9.05 20.87
CA THR A 282 1.47 9.43 19.71
C THR A 282 2.35 9.95 18.60
N GLY A 283 2.23 9.38 17.40
CA GLY A 283 2.88 9.85 16.18
C GLY A 283 1.86 10.43 15.20
N THR A 284 2.06 11.67 14.77
CA THR A 284 1.17 12.38 13.84
C THR A 284 1.87 12.62 12.50
N ALA A 285 1.27 12.18 11.41
CA ALA A 285 1.76 12.40 10.05
C ALA A 285 1.45 13.83 9.55
N PRO A 286 2.13 14.33 8.50
CA PRO A 286 1.83 15.63 7.88
C PRO A 286 0.38 15.75 7.38
N SER A 287 -0.23 14.63 6.99
CA SER A 287 -1.64 14.51 6.62
C SER A 287 -2.61 14.70 7.79
N LYS A 288 -2.11 14.85 9.03
CA LYS A 288 -2.86 14.86 10.29
C LYS A 288 -3.43 13.51 10.75
N ALA A 289 -3.20 12.44 9.99
CA ALA A 289 -3.43 11.09 10.50
C ALA A 289 -2.53 10.83 11.72
N ALA A 290 -3.04 10.16 12.74
CA ALA A 290 -2.31 9.90 13.98
C ALA A 290 -2.44 8.44 14.40
N VAL A 291 -1.41 7.95 15.10
CA VAL A 291 -1.39 6.64 15.76
C VAL A 291 -0.94 6.83 17.19
N SER A 292 -1.57 6.08 18.10
CA SER A 292 -1.21 6.09 19.51
C SER A 292 -0.96 4.67 20.01
N LYS A 293 0.04 4.51 20.87
CA LYS A 293 0.39 3.25 21.54
C LYS A 293 0.51 3.51 23.04
N ALA A 294 -0.28 2.78 23.83
CA ALA A 294 -0.14 2.77 25.28
C ALA A 294 1.12 1.99 25.67
N VAL A 295 1.88 2.54 26.61
CA VAL A 295 3.15 1.97 27.09
C VAL A 295 3.09 1.88 28.61
N PRO A 296 2.70 0.70 29.15
CA PRO A 296 2.65 0.48 30.59
C PRO A 296 4.05 0.37 31.18
N LEU A 297 4.18 0.86 32.41
CA LEU A 297 5.39 0.88 33.24
C LEU A 297 5.00 0.43 34.64
N SER A 298 5.81 -0.44 35.25
CA SER A 298 5.57 -0.86 36.64
C SER A 298 6.86 -1.25 37.34
N TRP A 299 6.96 -0.92 38.63
CA TRP A 299 8.03 -1.37 39.52
C TRP A 299 7.49 -1.56 40.96
N ILE A 300 8.29 -2.20 41.81
CA ILE A 300 7.94 -2.50 43.20
C ILE A 300 8.79 -1.61 44.11
N ALA A 301 8.13 -0.82 44.96
CA ALA A 301 8.83 0.03 45.94
C ALA A 301 9.39 -0.79 47.11
N ALA A 302 10.38 -0.23 47.81
CA ALA A 302 10.94 -0.86 49.00
C ALA A 302 9.83 -1.15 50.03
N PRO A 303 9.96 -2.24 50.82
CA PRO A 303 9.05 -2.46 51.94
C PRO A 303 9.12 -1.30 52.93
N ALA A 304 7.98 -0.94 53.53
CA ALA A 304 7.94 0.08 54.57
C ALA A 304 8.84 -0.34 55.75
N ALA A 305 9.65 0.60 56.26
CA ALA A 305 10.43 0.36 57.47
C ALA A 305 9.48 0.18 58.67
N ASN A 306 9.70 -0.88 59.47
CA ASN A 306 8.98 -1.13 60.72
C ASN A 306 9.36 -0.12 61.82
#